data_AF-V9RA13-F1
#
_entry.id   AF-V9RA13-F1
#
_cell.length_a   1.000
_cell.length_b   1.000
_cell.length_c   1.000
_cell.angle_alpha   90.00
_cell.angle_beta   90.00
_cell.angle_gamma   90.00
#
_symmetry.space_group_name_H-M   'P 1'
#
loop_
_entity.id
_entity.type
_entity.pdbx_description
1 polymer ?
#
loop_
_entity_poly.entity_id
_entity_poly.type
_entity_poly.pdbx_seq_one_letter_code
_entity_poly.pdbx_strand_id
1 'polypeptide(L)'
;MFSKLQQVFKGKGESSSGQQSDKKSTEGTIDNEPGGATGGGVSSPILGGSRHCRISAGTDLHHILEQLDFEEKKAEAELCKLVCSATRSALRVEDVTCIGNTPKPGEGLVIYTDRKNADHTDKVLPEGLSLFLVRCTISNPYLKSNTIVENAYPIEQSGITECMVYCLVQPENITDFIRSCRNTRKSRDFNPFFHCVVTCTIMCSGFDLTHVPFSIEEQKLKKCLQHHNPQYIYSQEAERQKQRELQNVELARSHVKCSQQSSRLSVLCDLDNIEQQSNIELCKSLACMTSSQMRIKRKTCIGHTVDNKLHIYHSAILHAKNKVLPQGNSIFVVKATVPTSVIIPHTCLDTAAQEYGAAETNILIYCFVHGSSITNFRCECNNLRKRSHPLRSCSILFSEVYSSKYKSLPSNAEEGKLRRYLGAAGIVDDIIYHNTREEEVIQQQSGDVGISSSSSSEDSMMMASTSLGDVSVRHKQYSMSRK
;
A
#
# COMPACT_ATOMS: atom_id res chain seq x y z
N MET A 1 -4.94 1.98 20.01
CA MET A 1 -4.55 1.93 18.58
C MET A 1 -3.06 2.15 18.38
N PHE A 2 -2.45 3.17 19.00
CA PHE A 2 -1.06 3.56 18.74
C PHE A 2 0.03 2.51 19.05
N SER A 3 -0.04 1.80 20.18
CA SER A 3 1.00 0.82 20.59
C SER A 3 1.09 -0.38 19.63
N LYS A 4 -0.05 -0.98 19.24
CA LYS A 4 -0.09 -2.12 18.32
C LYS A 4 0.17 -1.72 16.86
N LEU A 5 -0.33 -0.56 16.39
CA LEU A 5 0.01 -0.04 15.05
C LEU A 5 1.51 0.26 14.91
N GLN A 6 2.16 0.81 15.96
CA GLN A 6 3.61 1.01 15.96
C GLN A 6 4.40 -0.30 15.88
N GLN A 7 3.88 -1.39 16.46
CA GLN A 7 4.49 -2.72 16.32
C GLN A 7 4.29 -3.32 14.92
N VAL A 8 3.11 -3.16 14.31
CA VAL A 8 2.81 -3.66 12.96
C VAL A 8 3.66 -2.98 11.88
N PHE A 9 3.94 -1.68 12.00
CA PHE A 9 4.80 -0.97 11.04
C PHE A 9 6.31 -1.22 11.23
N LYS A 10 6.74 -1.80 12.38
CA LYS A 10 8.15 -2.08 12.68
C LYS A 10 8.62 -3.47 12.21
N GLY A 11 7.76 -4.29 11.59
CA GLY A 11 8.14 -5.55 10.97
C GLY A 11 9.01 -5.37 9.72
N LYS A 12 10.24 -4.87 9.88
CA LYS A 12 11.32 -5.02 8.91
C LYS A 12 11.77 -6.48 8.94
N GLY A 13 11.85 -7.09 7.76
CA GLY A 13 12.36 -8.44 7.59
C GLY A 13 13.81 -8.54 8.06
N GLU A 14 14.01 -9.27 9.15
CA GLU A 14 15.30 -9.87 9.47
C GLU A 14 15.23 -11.32 9.05
N SER A 15 15.73 -11.59 7.85
CA SER A 15 16.08 -12.92 7.38
C SER A 15 17.27 -13.43 8.20
N SER A 16 17.01 -14.33 9.15
CA SER A 16 18.04 -15.04 9.90
C SER A 16 18.71 -16.07 8.98
N SER A 17 19.89 -15.74 8.48
CA SER A 17 20.83 -16.69 7.87
C SER A 17 21.79 -17.25 8.92
N GLY A 18 21.82 -18.58 9.04
CA GLY A 18 23.01 -19.36 9.41
C GLY A 18 23.25 -19.63 10.90
N GLN A 19 23.12 -20.90 11.31
CA GLN A 19 24.27 -21.81 11.43
C GLN A 19 23.82 -23.21 11.84
N GLN A 20 24.03 -24.18 10.94
CA GLN A 20 24.13 -25.60 11.27
C GLN A 20 25.50 -25.84 11.91
N SER A 21 25.53 -26.61 13.00
CA SER A 21 26.70 -27.42 13.34
C SER A 21 26.26 -28.68 14.08
N ASP A 22 26.56 -29.81 13.46
CA ASP A 22 26.49 -31.16 14.00
C ASP A 22 27.30 -31.32 15.28
N LYS A 23 26.77 -32.10 16.24
CA LYS A 23 27.61 -33.03 17.01
C LYS A 23 26.81 -34.20 17.58
N LYS A 24 27.42 -35.36 17.40
CA LYS A 24 26.94 -36.74 17.56
C LYS A 24 27.39 -37.31 18.91
N SER A 25 26.75 -38.42 19.32
CA SER A 25 27.12 -39.43 20.35
C SER A 25 26.91 -39.00 21.83
N THR A 26 26.45 -39.85 22.76
CA THR A 26 26.58 -41.32 22.89
C THR A 26 25.50 -41.91 23.84
N GLU A 27 25.34 -43.22 23.75
CA GLU A 27 24.45 -44.19 24.44
C GLU A 27 24.46 -44.19 25.98
N GLY A 28 23.40 -44.79 26.55
CA GLY A 28 23.35 -45.30 27.93
C GLY A 28 22.00 -45.96 28.30
N THR A 29 21.97 -47.30 28.25
CA THR A 29 20.98 -48.30 28.71
C THR A 29 20.68 -48.14 30.23
N ILE A 30 19.58 -48.57 30.88
CA ILE A 30 18.98 -49.92 31.02
C ILE A 30 17.71 -49.87 31.94
N ASP A 31 16.73 -50.74 31.63
CA ASP A 31 15.72 -51.50 32.42
C ASP A 31 14.67 -50.91 33.40
N ASN A 32 13.47 -51.55 33.39
CA ASN A 32 12.56 -51.63 34.55
C ASN A 32 11.02 -51.44 34.32
N GLU A 33 10.26 -52.48 33.93
CA GLU A 33 8.77 -52.62 33.89
C GLU A 33 7.99 -52.32 35.21
N PRO A 34 6.63 -52.47 35.35
CA PRO A 34 5.48 -52.41 34.41
C PRO A 34 4.23 -51.62 34.96
N GLY A 35 3.22 -51.40 34.09
CA GLY A 35 1.80 -51.41 34.49
C GLY A 35 1.09 -50.07 34.71
N GLY A 36 0.01 -49.81 33.95
CA GLY A 36 -0.93 -48.74 34.25
C GLY A 36 -1.88 -48.43 33.11
N ALA A 37 -3.18 -48.62 33.35
CA ALA A 37 -4.24 -48.64 32.36
C ALA A 37 -4.52 -47.29 31.67
N THR A 38 -5.03 -47.44 30.44
CA THR A 38 -5.65 -46.47 29.55
C THR A 38 -6.63 -45.51 30.23
N GLY A 39 -6.42 -44.21 30.02
CA GLY A 39 -7.39 -43.15 30.28
C GLY A 39 -7.11 -41.94 29.39
N GLY A 40 -7.95 -41.74 28.37
CA GLY A 40 -7.82 -40.66 27.40
C GLY A 40 -7.94 -39.29 28.05
N GLY A 41 -6.84 -38.54 28.01
CA GLY A 41 -6.80 -37.13 28.36
C GLY A 41 -5.88 -36.43 27.38
N VAL A 42 -6.47 -35.78 26.37
CA VAL A 42 -5.75 -34.92 25.43
C VAL A 42 -5.25 -33.70 26.22
N SER A 43 -4.03 -33.81 26.75
CA SER A 43 -3.33 -32.71 27.36
C SER A 43 -2.72 -31.86 26.24
N SER A 44 -3.29 -30.68 26.02
CA SER A 44 -2.69 -29.68 25.13
C SER A 44 -1.48 -29.06 25.84
N PRO A 45 -0.27 -29.11 25.26
CA PRO A 45 0.85 -28.37 25.81
C PRO A 45 0.62 -26.88 25.59
N ILE A 46 0.65 -26.14 26.69
CA ILE A 46 0.72 -24.69 26.75
C ILE A 46 2.03 -24.27 26.10
N LEU A 47 1.97 -23.88 24.83
CA LEU A 47 3.08 -23.24 24.13
C LEU A 47 2.95 -21.72 24.31
N GLY A 48 3.84 -21.19 25.15
CA GLY A 48 4.17 -19.78 25.20
C GLY A 48 4.81 -19.36 23.88
N GLY A 49 4.07 -18.60 23.10
CA GLY A 49 4.52 -18.01 21.85
C GLY A 49 3.58 -16.87 21.51
N SER A 50 4.15 -15.71 21.21
CA SER A 50 3.45 -14.48 20.82
C SER A 50 2.19 -14.78 20.01
N ARG A 51 1.01 -14.49 20.58
CA ARG A 51 -0.28 -14.74 19.94
C ARG A 51 -0.41 -13.79 18.75
N HIS A 52 0.07 -14.23 17.59
CA HIS A 52 -0.24 -13.59 16.32
C HIS A 52 -1.75 -13.59 16.18
N CYS A 53 -2.33 -12.40 16.04
CA CYS A 53 -3.71 -12.24 15.64
C CYS A 53 -3.84 -12.96 14.28
N ARG A 54 -4.47 -14.14 14.26
CA ARG A 54 -4.74 -14.87 13.02
C ARG A 54 -5.84 -14.11 12.28
N ILE A 55 -5.44 -13.12 11.50
CA ILE A 55 -6.33 -12.41 10.59
C ILE A 55 -6.60 -13.38 9.44
N SER A 56 -7.83 -13.91 9.39
CA SER A 56 -8.27 -14.73 8.26
C SER A 56 -8.23 -13.87 6.98
N ALA A 57 -7.73 -14.44 5.88
CA ALA A 57 -7.75 -13.79 4.59
C ALA A 57 -9.20 -13.39 4.24
N GLY A 58 -9.46 -12.10 4.09
CA GLY A 58 -10.80 -11.54 3.83
C GLY A 58 -11.48 -10.83 5.00
N THR A 59 -10.81 -10.67 6.16
CA THR A 59 -11.38 -9.88 7.26
C THR A 59 -11.35 -8.38 6.91
N ASP A 60 -12.51 -7.72 7.00
CA ASP A 60 -12.64 -6.27 6.80
C ASP A 60 -11.73 -5.50 7.77
N LEU A 61 -11.03 -4.48 7.26
CA LEU A 61 -10.17 -3.60 8.04
C LEU A 61 -10.94 -2.94 9.20
N HIS A 62 -12.22 -2.63 9.00
CA HIS A 62 -13.08 -2.06 10.03
C HIS A 62 -13.20 -2.98 11.25
N HIS A 63 -13.48 -4.26 11.02
CA HIS A 63 -13.61 -5.27 12.08
C HIS A 63 -12.29 -5.45 12.85
N ILE A 64 -11.15 -5.40 12.16
CA ILE A 64 -9.82 -5.47 12.81
C ILE A 64 -9.62 -4.26 13.73
N LEU A 65 -9.98 -3.06 13.28
CA LEU A 65 -9.85 -1.84 14.09
C LEU A 65 -10.76 -1.85 15.33
N GLU A 66 -12.00 -2.33 15.18
CA GLU A 66 -12.93 -2.49 16.31
C GLU A 66 -12.42 -3.49 17.33
N GLN A 67 -11.91 -4.65 16.88
CA GLN A 67 -11.33 -5.64 17.77
C GLN A 67 -10.11 -5.08 18.52
N LEU A 68 -9.27 -4.27 17.85
CA LEU A 68 -8.12 -3.63 18.48
C LEU A 68 -8.53 -2.57 19.52
N ASP A 69 -9.57 -1.77 19.28
CA ASP A 69 -10.11 -0.82 20.28
C ASP A 69 -10.72 -1.56 21.48
N PHE A 70 -11.40 -2.69 21.25
CA PHE A 70 -11.92 -3.53 22.33
C PHE A 70 -10.80 -4.11 23.20
N GLU A 71 -9.76 -4.68 22.59
CA GLU A 71 -8.60 -5.22 23.31
C GLU A 71 -7.84 -4.12 24.09
N GLU A 72 -7.73 -2.92 23.52
CA GLU A 72 -7.13 -1.77 24.20
C GLU A 72 -7.94 -1.36 25.43
N LYS A 73 -9.26 -1.16 25.29
CA LYS A 73 -10.15 -0.85 26.42
C LYS A 73 -10.06 -1.90 27.54
N LYS A 74 -10.01 -3.18 27.17
CA LYS A 74 -9.86 -4.29 28.12
C LYS A 74 -8.53 -4.19 28.87
N ALA A 75 -7.43 -3.91 28.18
CA ALA A 75 -6.13 -3.76 28.80
C ALA A 75 -6.02 -2.51 29.69
N GLU A 76 -6.67 -1.41 29.30
CA GLU A 76 -6.76 -0.20 30.12
C GLU A 76 -7.53 -0.44 31.42
N ALA A 77 -8.67 -1.13 31.35
CA ALA A 77 -9.46 -1.48 32.53
C ALA A 77 -8.67 -2.37 33.51
N GLU A 78 -7.96 -3.38 33.00
CA GLU A 78 -7.10 -4.24 33.82
C GLU A 78 -5.91 -3.46 34.42
N LEU A 79 -5.31 -2.54 33.66
CA LEU A 79 -4.26 -1.67 34.18
C LEU A 79 -4.78 -0.81 35.33
N CYS A 80 -5.93 -0.15 35.17
CA CYS A 80 -6.54 0.63 36.25
C CYS A 80 -6.80 -0.22 37.50
N LYS A 81 -7.33 -1.43 37.33
CA LYS A 81 -7.56 -2.39 38.43
C LYS A 81 -6.26 -2.73 39.15
N LEU A 82 -5.20 -3.06 38.43
CA LEU A 82 -3.89 -3.36 39.01
C LEU A 82 -3.35 -2.18 39.82
N VAL A 83 -3.39 -0.98 39.25
CA VAL A 83 -2.93 0.24 39.93
C VAL A 83 -3.70 0.48 41.22
N CYS A 84 -5.03 0.28 41.21
CA CYS A 84 -5.87 0.43 42.40
C CYS A 84 -5.61 -0.62 43.47
N SER A 85 -5.22 -1.84 43.08
CA SER A 85 -4.92 -2.96 44.00
C SER A 85 -3.45 -3.08 44.38
N ALA A 86 -2.59 -2.18 43.89
CA ALA A 86 -1.16 -2.30 44.05
C ALA A 86 -0.76 -2.13 45.53
N THR A 87 0.07 -3.05 46.01
CA THR A 87 0.62 -2.97 47.35
C THR A 87 1.73 -1.92 47.43
N ARG A 88 2.13 -1.58 48.65
CA ARG A 88 3.19 -0.60 48.92
C ARG A 88 4.55 -0.99 48.32
N SER A 89 4.83 -2.27 48.16
CA SER A 89 6.07 -2.74 47.51
C SER A 89 6.01 -2.65 45.99
N ALA A 90 4.80 -2.63 45.41
CA ALA A 90 4.59 -2.59 43.98
C ALA A 90 4.40 -1.17 43.43
N LEU A 91 3.81 -0.25 44.20
CA LEU A 91 3.46 1.11 43.76
C LEU A 91 4.10 2.17 44.66
N ARG A 92 4.70 3.18 44.03
CA ARG A 92 5.22 4.38 44.69
C ARG A 92 4.65 5.63 44.03
N VAL A 93 3.91 6.44 44.80
CA VAL A 93 3.47 7.76 44.36
C VAL A 93 4.63 8.74 44.44
N GLU A 94 4.86 9.48 43.36
CA GLU A 94 5.94 10.46 43.22
C GLU A 94 5.41 11.89 43.32
N ASP A 95 4.30 12.17 42.66
CA ASP A 95 3.67 13.49 42.66
C ASP A 95 2.14 13.39 42.61
N VAL A 96 1.47 14.40 43.17
CA VAL A 96 0.02 14.53 43.20
C VAL A 96 -0.33 15.98 42.95
N THR A 97 -0.89 16.23 41.77
CA THR A 97 -1.21 17.58 41.30
C THR A 97 -2.69 17.65 40.94
N CYS A 98 -3.42 18.63 41.48
CA CYS A 98 -4.75 18.94 40.99
C CYS A 98 -4.59 19.63 39.62
N ILE A 99 -5.30 19.14 38.61
CA ILE A 99 -5.24 19.64 37.23
C ILE A 99 -6.60 20.09 36.71
N GLY A 100 -7.66 19.92 37.51
CA GLY A 100 -8.98 20.37 37.12
C GLY A 100 -9.97 20.33 38.28
N ASN A 101 -11.03 21.12 38.16
CA ASN A 101 -12.05 21.27 39.18
C ASN A 101 -13.39 21.68 38.56
N THR A 102 -14.46 21.64 39.35
CA THR A 102 -15.76 22.21 38.99
C THR A 102 -15.94 23.52 39.77
N PRO A 103 -15.59 24.68 39.22
CA PRO A 103 -15.54 25.94 39.96
C PRO A 103 -16.94 26.41 40.42
N LYS A 104 -18.00 25.98 39.73
CA LYS A 104 -19.39 26.24 40.16
C LYS A 104 -20.24 24.97 40.11
N PRO A 105 -21.21 24.82 41.03
CA PRO A 105 -22.19 23.74 40.96
C PRO A 105 -22.95 23.77 39.62
N GLY A 106 -22.99 22.62 38.93
CA GLY A 106 -23.69 22.47 37.65
C GLY A 106 -22.89 22.88 36.41
N GLU A 107 -21.68 23.44 36.56
CA GLU A 107 -20.75 23.63 35.45
C GLU A 107 -19.95 22.33 35.16
N GLY A 108 -19.41 22.22 33.95
CA GLY A 108 -18.56 21.10 33.53
C GLY A 108 -17.20 21.11 34.22
N LEU A 109 -16.49 19.98 34.15
CA LEU A 109 -15.13 19.85 34.70
C LEU A 109 -14.14 20.68 33.89
N VAL A 110 -13.50 21.68 34.50
CA VAL A 110 -12.48 22.51 33.86
C VAL A 110 -11.10 21.89 34.08
N ILE A 111 -10.35 21.61 33.01
CA ILE A 111 -9.03 20.95 33.04
C ILE A 111 -7.96 21.91 32.50
N TYR A 112 -6.93 22.14 33.29
CA TYR A 112 -5.82 23.05 32.99
C TYR A 112 -4.59 22.28 32.52
N THR A 113 -4.14 22.59 31.31
CA THR A 113 -3.15 21.78 30.57
C THR A 113 -1.69 22.05 30.96
N ASP A 114 -1.37 23.25 31.45
CA ASP A 114 -0.08 23.58 32.07
C ASP A 114 -0.01 23.19 33.54
N ARG A 115 -1.10 22.62 34.08
CA ARG A 115 -1.26 22.31 35.51
C ARG A 115 -1.19 23.56 36.39
N LYS A 116 -1.43 24.75 35.83
CA LYS A 116 -1.51 26.03 36.53
C LYS A 116 -2.94 26.56 36.53
N ASN A 117 -3.23 27.48 37.44
CA ASN A 117 -4.50 28.21 37.44
C ASN A 117 -4.59 29.23 36.30
N ALA A 118 -5.80 29.76 36.07
CA ALA A 118 -6.06 30.87 35.15
C ALA A 118 -5.24 32.15 35.46
N ASP A 119 -4.82 32.33 36.72
CA ASP A 119 -3.96 33.43 37.18
C ASP A 119 -2.44 33.10 37.08
N HIS A 120 -2.09 31.98 36.44
CA HIS A 120 -0.72 31.46 36.31
C HIS A 120 -0.03 31.07 37.62
N THR A 121 -0.76 30.94 38.72
CA THR A 121 -0.22 30.33 39.94
C THR A 121 -0.02 28.82 39.76
N ASP A 122 1.05 28.27 40.35
CA ASP A 122 1.56 26.93 40.05
C ASP A 122 0.65 25.75 40.47
N LYS A 123 -0.56 25.99 41.00
CA LYS A 123 -1.44 24.93 41.52
C LYS A 123 -2.92 25.24 41.34
N VAL A 124 -3.60 24.44 40.52
CA VAL A 124 -5.07 24.39 40.52
C VAL A 124 -5.56 24.10 41.94
N LEU A 125 -6.37 25.00 42.49
CA LEU A 125 -6.93 24.78 43.82
C LEU A 125 -8.07 23.77 43.71
N PRO A 126 -8.04 22.67 44.48
CA PRO A 126 -9.06 21.66 44.39
C PRO A 126 -10.36 22.21 45.03
N GLU A 127 -11.40 22.29 44.21
CA GLU A 127 -12.74 22.81 44.57
C GLU A 127 -13.80 21.96 43.88
N GLY A 128 -14.94 21.73 44.54
CA GLY A 128 -15.98 20.87 43.97
C GLY A 128 -15.47 19.46 43.64
N LEU A 129 -15.97 18.88 42.55
CA LEU A 129 -15.41 17.66 41.98
C LEU A 129 -14.05 17.99 41.32
N SER A 130 -12.98 17.43 41.87
CA SER A 130 -11.61 17.75 41.45
C SER A 130 -10.95 16.58 40.72
N LEU A 131 -10.24 16.89 39.64
CA LEU A 131 -9.41 15.95 38.89
C LEU A 131 -7.94 16.10 39.34
N PHE A 132 -7.39 15.01 39.83
CA PHE A 132 -5.99 14.91 40.23
C PHE A 132 -5.22 14.05 39.24
N LEU A 133 -4.03 14.52 38.86
CA LEU A 133 -2.99 13.74 38.22
C LEU A 133 -2.03 13.22 39.31
N VAL A 134 -1.97 11.91 39.45
CA VAL A 134 -1.03 11.20 40.30
C VAL A 134 0.05 10.59 39.41
N ARG A 135 1.30 11.05 39.59
CA ARG A 135 2.46 10.40 38.97
C ARG A 135 2.97 9.33 39.93
N CYS A 136 3.10 8.11 39.45
CA CYS A 136 3.57 7.00 40.25
C CYS A 136 4.43 6.04 39.44
N THR A 137 5.31 5.32 40.11
CA THR A 137 6.08 4.21 39.53
C THR A 137 5.53 2.88 40.00
N ILE A 138 5.43 1.91 39.09
CA ILE A 138 4.94 0.55 39.38
C ILE A 138 6.04 -0.46 39.04
N SER A 139 6.23 -1.45 39.91
CA SER A 139 7.14 -2.58 39.70
C SER A 139 6.77 -3.38 38.45
N ASN A 140 7.73 -3.57 37.54
CA ASN A 140 7.53 -4.37 36.32
C ASN A 140 7.11 -5.82 36.62
N PRO A 141 7.74 -6.53 37.58
CA PRO A 141 7.25 -7.84 38.05
C PRO A 141 5.78 -7.85 38.45
N TYR A 142 5.29 -6.78 39.10
CA TYR A 142 3.89 -6.69 39.49
C TYR A 142 2.97 -6.51 38.28
N LEU A 143 3.31 -5.62 37.33
CA LEU A 143 2.52 -5.44 36.12
C LEU A 143 2.45 -6.72 35.28
N LYS A 144 3.57 -7.46 35.17
CA LYS A 144 3.66 -8.72 34.44
C LYS A 144 2.86 -9.87 35.05
N SER A 145 2.51 -9.78 36.33
CA SER A 145 1.62 -10.79 36.94
C SER A 145 0.24 -10.84 36.27
N ASN A 146 -0.14 -9.79 35.53
CA ASN A 146 -1.35 -9.75 34.72
C ASN A 146 -1.02 -9.92 33.23
N THR A 147 -1.39 -11.07 32.68
CA THR A 147 -1.13 -11.41 31.28
C THR A 147 -1.82 -10.48 30.28
N ILE A 148 -2.96 -9.86 30.61
CA ILE A 148 -3.65 -8.93 29.70
C ILE A 148 -2.83 -7.65 29.55
N VAL A 149 -2.32 -7.13 30.66
CA VAL A 149 -1.46 -5.93 30.69
C VAL A 149 -0.10 -6.23 30.06
N GLU A 150 0.53 -7.36 30.40
CA GLU A 150 1.80 -7.79 29.79
C GLU A 150 1.71 -7.90 28.26
N ASN A 151 0.62 -8.45 27.73
CA ASN A 151 0.44 -8.60 26.29
C ASN A 151 0.11 -7.29 25.57
N ALA A 152 -0.44 -6.30 26.27
CA ALA A 152 -0.87 -5.03 25.68
C ALA A 152 0.22 -3.96 25.67
N TYR A 153 1.18 -4.06 26.60
CA TYR A 153 2.15 -3.02 26.88
C TYR A 153 3.59 -3.55 26.82
N PRO A 154 4.55 -2.81 26.24
CA PRO A 154 5.94 -3.23 26.19
C PRO A 154 6.63 -3.03 27.56
N ILE A 155 6.51 -4.01 28.45
CA ILE A 155 7.05 -3.96 29.81
C ILE A 155 8.38 -4.72 29.87
N GLU A 156 9.44 -4.05 30.32
CA GLU A 156 10.76 -4.66 30.51
C GLU A 156 10.75 -5.76 31.58
N GLN A 157 11.67 -6.72 31.49
CA GLN A 157 11.73 -7.87 32.42
C GLN A 157 11.94 -7.49 33.88
N SER A 158 12.68 -6.42 34.13
CA SER A 158 12.97 -5.89 35.47
C SER A 158 12.79 -4.38 35.48
N GLY A 159 12.84 -3.78 36.67
CA GLY A 159 12.73 -2.33 36.82
C GLY A 159 11.34 -1.84 37.23
N ILE A 160 11.10 -0.56 36.95
CA ILE A 160 9.88 0.16 37.28
C ILE A 160 9.35 0.88 36.04
N THR A 161 8.04 1.01 35.95
CA THR A 161 7.36 1.74 34.88
C THR A 161 6.67 2.96 35.48
N GLU A 162 6.87 4.13 34.88
CA GLU A 162 6.13 5.34 35.23
C GLU A 162 4.69 5.27 34.72
N CYS A 163 3.75 5.73 35.53
CA CYS A 163 2.33 5.79 35.23
C CYS A 163 1.77 7.16 35.64
N MET A 164 0.87 7.67 34.81
CA MET A 164 0.03 8.83 35.09
C MET A 164 -1.38 8.33 35.38
N VAL A 165 -1.87 8.56 36.59
CA VAL A 165 -3.19 8.12 37.05
C VAL A 165 -4.05 9.35 37.26
N TYR A 166 -5.23 9.36 36.64
CA TYR A 166 -6.18 10.45 36.71
C TYR A 166 -7.33 10.04 37.63
N CYS A 167 -7.49 10.78 38.71
CA CYS A 167 -8.40 10.48 39.80
C CYS A 167 -9.43 11.60 39.94
N LEU A 168 -10.72 11.25 39.87
CA LEU A 168 -11.80 12.13 40.27
C LEU A 168 -12.04 11.99 41.78
N VAL A 169 -12.06 13.13 42.47
CA VAL A 169 -12.14 13.20 43.93
C VAL A 169 -13.28 14.13 44.31
N GLN A 170 -14.21 13.62 45.12
CA GLN A 170 -15.31 14.40 45.66
C GLN A 170 -14.82 15.41 46.71
N PRO A 171 -15.48 16.57 46.88
CA PRO A 171 -15.02 17.65 47.75
C PRO A 171 -14.66 17.18 49.17
N GLU A 172 -15.53 16.36 49.76
CA GLU A 172 -15.41 15.80 51.11
C GLU A 172 -14.19 14.87 51.27
N ASN A 173 -13.67 14.32 50.17
CA ASN A 173 -12.59 13.33 50.15
C ASN A 173 -11.23 13.92 49.78
N ILE A 174 -11.15 15.19 49.36
CA ILE A 174 -9.91 15.82 48.86
C ILE A 174 -8.77 15.73 49.88
N THR A 175 -9.03 16.11 51.13
CA THR A 175 -8.00 16.16 52.17
C THR A 175 -7.46 14.76 52.48
N ASP A 176 -8.34 13.77 52.60
CA ASP A 176 -7.95 12.40 52.90
C ASP A 176 -7.25 11.73 51.72
N PHE A 177 -7.68 12.01 50.48
CA PHE A 177 -7.00 11.57 49.27
C PHE A 177 -5.56 12.10 49.19
N ILE A 178 -5.37 13.42 49.32
CA ILE A 178 -4.03 14.05 49.28
C ILE A 178 -3.15 13.48 50.40
N ARG A 179 -3.70 13.33 51.61
CA ARG A 179 -2.98 12.73 52.75
C ARG A 179 -2.56 11.29 52.45
N SER A 180 -3.44 10.49 51.87
CA SER A 180 -3.20 9.08 51.53
C SER A 180 -2.11 8.94 50.47
N CYS A 181 -2.12 9.81 49.45
CA CYS A 181 -1.11 9.83 48.41
C CYS A 181 0.26 10.36 48.89
N ARG A 182 0.31 11.23 49.91
CA ARG A 182 1.59 11.73 50.48
C ARG A 182 2.19 10.78 51.53
N ASN A 183 1.36 10.04 52.26
CA ASN A 183 1.78 9.18 53.37
C ASN A 183 2.08 7.73 52.97
N THR A 184 2.46 7.50 51.71
CA THR A 184 2.74 6.16 51.15
C THR A 184 3.76 5.35 51.96
N ARG A 185 4.65 6.03 52.71
CA ARG A 185 5.72 5.40 53.52
C ARG A 185 5.36 5.10 54.98
N LYS A 186 4.21 5.53 55.50
CA LYS A 186 3.94 5.43 56.95
C LYS A 186 2.66 4.67 57.32
N SER A 187 1.69 4.55 56.40
CA SER A 187 0.45 3.83 56.67
C SER A 187 0.64 2.31 56.64
N ARG A 188 -0.03 1.59 57.55
CA ARG A 188 -0.20 0.13 57.50
C ARG A 188 -1.17 -0.28 56.39
N ASP A 189 -2.19 0.54 56.15
CA ASP A 189 -3.18 0.35 55.11
C ASP A 189 -2.82 1.26 53.93
N PHE A 190 -2.00 0.75 53.02
CA PHE A 190 -1.60 1.47 51.82
C PHE A 190 -2.64 1.25 50.72
N ASN A 191 -3.50 2.25 50.52
CA ASN A 191 -4.33 2.36 49.33
C ASN A 191 -4.52 3.86 49.00
N PRO A 192 -3.63 4.47 48.18
CA PRO A 192 -3.69 5.90 47.89
C PRO A 192 -4.98 6.29 47.12
N PHE A 193 -5.65 5.33 46.50
CA PHE A 193 -6.82 5.56 45.65
C PHE A 193 -8.15 5.28 46.34
N PHE A 194 -8.16 4.97 47.64
CA PHE A 194 -9.37 4.65 48.39
C PHE A 194 -10.42 5.77 48.38
N HIS A 195 -9.97 7.02 48.39
CA HIS A 195 -10.82 8.21 48.47
C HIS A 195 -11.14 8.83 47.09
N CYS A 196 -10.99 8.06 46.00
CA CYS A 196 -11.18 8.58 44.64
C CYS A 196 -11.78 7.55 43.68
N VAL A 197 -12.21 8.02 42.52
CA VAL A 197 -12.51 7.17 41.36
C VAL A 197 -11.37 7.32 40.36
N VAL A 198 -10.62 6.24 40.11
CA VAL A 198 -9.60 6.22 39.06
C VAL A 198 -10.30 6.16 37.70
N THR A 199 -10.17 7.24 36.93
CA THR A 199 -10.89 7.41 35.66
C THR A 199 -10.04 7.04 34.45
N CYS A 200 -8.71 7.21 34.54
CA CYS A 200 -7.79 6.87 33.46
C CYS A 200 -6.41 6.54 34.04
N THR A 201 -5.74 5.55 33.47
CA THR A 201 -4.32 5.28 33.72
C THR A 201 -3.56 5.24 32.40
N ILE A 202 -2.48 6.02 32.31
CA ILE A 202 -1.58 6.04 31.16
C ILE A 202 -0.22 5.53 31.60
N MET A 203 0.21 4.44 30.97
CA MET A 203 1.55 3.89 31.17
C MET A 203 2.55 4.67 30.30
N CYS A 204 3.61 5.20 30.92
CA CYS A 204 4.69 5.89 30.22
C CYS A 204 5.73 4.83 29.80
N SER A 205 5.73 4.41 28.54
CA SER A 205 6.67 3.39 28.06
C SER A 205 8.10 3.93 28.00
N GLY A 206 9.09 3.13 28.44
CA GLY A 206 10.51 3.48 28.62
C GLY A 206 11.33 3.85 27.37
N PHE A 207 10.71 4.14 26.23
CA PHE A 207 11.42 4.63 25.04
C PHE A 207 11.57 6.15 25.07
N ASP A 208 12.43 6.72 25.92
CA ASP A 208 12.83 8.15 25.94
C ASP A 208 11.71 9.21 25.91
N LEU A 209 10.44 8.78 25.95
CA LEU A 209 9.24 9.58 26.03
C LEU A 209 9.05 9.90 27.50
N THR A 210 9.94 10.75 27.99
CA THR A 210 9.81 11.47 29.26
C THR A 210 8.47 12.21 29.35
N HIS A 211 7.75 12.36 28.23
CA HIS A 211 6.44 12.95 28.13
C HIS A 211 5.53 12.10 27.21
N VAL A 212 4.35 11.74 27.73
CA VAL A 212 3.22 11.28 26.91
C VAL A 212 2.85 12.44 25.98
N PRO A 213 2.70 12.21 24.65
CA PRO A 213 2.24 13.26 23.75
C PRO A 213 0.93 13.86 24.24
N PHE A 214 0.85 15.18 24.24
CA PHE A 214 -0.25 15.92 24.86
C PHE A 214 -1.59 15.56 24.18
N SER A 215 -1.58 15.38 22.85
CA SER A 215 -2.76 14.94 22.11
C SER A 215 -3.28 13.56 22.53
N ILE A 216 -2.42 12.64 22.93
CA ILE A 216 -2.81 11.30 23.38
C ILE A 216 -3.44 11.37 24.76
N GLU A 217 -2.82 12.12 25.68
CA GLU A 217 -3.36 12.39 27.01
C GLU A 217 -4.76 13.05 26.91
N GLU A 218 -4.89 14.11 26.12
CA GLU A 218 -6.13 14.84 25.89
C GLU A 218 -7.24 13.92 25.34
N GLN A 219 -6.93 13.11 24.32
CA GLN A 219 -7.90 12.19 23.73
C GLN A 219 -8.39 11.13 24.70
N LYS A 220 -7.48 10.53 25.49
CA LYS A 220 -7.83 9.54 26.50
C LYS A 220 -8.72 10.14 27.57
N LEU A 221 -8.34 11.31 28.09
CA LEU A 221 -9.12 12.00 29.12
C LEU A 221 -10.50 12.40 28.61
N LYS A 222 -10.62 12.93 27.38
CA LYS A 222 -11.93 13.25 26.78
C LYS A 222 -12.85 12.04 26.72
N LYS A 223 -12.33 10.87 26.35
CA LYS A 223 -13.09 9.60 26.30
C LYS A 223 -13.52 9.16 27.71
N CYS A 224 -12.60 9.17 28.67
CA CYS A 224 -12.87 8.73 30.04
C CYS A 224 -13.79 9.70 30.83
N LEU A 225 -13.71 11.00 30.55
CA LEU A 225 -14.43 12.04 31.27
C LEU A 225 -15.66 12.56 30.52
N GLN A 226 -16.09 11.91 29.43
CA GLN A 226 -17.19 12.38 28.57
C GLN A 226 -18.49 12.73 29.35
N HIS A 227 -18.76 12.03 30.46
CA HIS A 227 -19.95 12.25 31.30
C HIS A 227 -19.84 13.47 32.23
N HIS A 228 -18.66 14.09 32.32
CA HIS A 228 -18.38 15.27 33.14
C HIS A 228 -18.24 16.55 32.31
N ASN A 229 -18.51 16.48 31.01
CA ASN A 229 -18.42 17.60 30.06
C ASN A 229 -17.10 18.40 30.21
N PRO A 230 -15.94 17.77 29.95
CA PRO A 230 -14.65 18.35 30.26
C PRO A 230 -14.34 19.54 29.34
N GLN A 231 -14.00 20.67 29.94
CA GLN A 231 -13.56 21.89 29.26
C GLN A 231 -12.06 22.07 29.46
N TYR A 232 -11.30 22.16 28.37
CA TYR A 232 -9.85 22.29 28.44
C TYR A 232 -9.43 23.76 28.33
N ILE A 233 -8.63 24.22 29.29
CA ILE A 233 -7.95 25.52 29.25
C ILE A 233 -6.50 25.27 28.83
N TYR A 234 -6.18 25.70 27.60
CA TYR A 234 -4.86 25.54 27.01
C TYR A 234 -3.95 26.68 27.42
N SER A 235 -2.78 26.33 27.95
CA SER A 235 -1.69 27.29 28.05
C SER A 235 -1.10 27.58 26.68
N GLN A 236 -0.40 28.70 26.54
CA GLN A 236 0.27 29.02 25.28
C GLN A 236 1.30 27.96 24.87
N GLU A 237 1.96 27.30 25.83
CA GLU A 237 2.90 26.22 25.55
C GLU A 237 2.18 24.94 25.11
N ALA A 238 1.07 24.59 25.77
CA ALA A 238 0.26 23.43 25.40
C ALA A 238 -0.31 23.59 23.98
N GLU A 239 -0.77 24.79 23.61
CA GLU A 239 -1.25 25.09 22.27
C GLU A 239 -0.13 24.95 21.22
N ARG A 240 1.06 25.50 21.53
CA ARG A 240 2.26 25.33 20.68
C ARG A 240 2.70 23.88 20.55
N GLN A 241 2.60 23.09 21.61
CA GLN A 241 2.90 21.65 21.57
C GLN A 241 1.89 20.91 20.71
N LYS A 242 0.59 21.17 20.88
CA LYS A 242 -0.49 20.58 20.09
C LYS A 242 -0.32 20.86 18.59
N GLN A 243 0.04 22.10 18.22
CA GLN A 243 0.32 22.47 16.83
C GLN A 243 1.52 21.71 16.25
N ARG A 244 2.62 21.59 17.02
CA ARG A 244 3.78 20.78 16.61
C ARG A 244 3.43 19.30 16.41
N GLU A 245 2.64 18.72 17.32
CA GLU A 245 2.19 17.33 17.20
C GLU A 245 1.31 17.12 15.95
N LEU A 246 0.39 18.04 15.66
CA LEU A 246 -0.45 18.00 14.46
C LEU A 246 0.40 18.08 13.18
N GLN A 247 1.36 19.00 13.13
CA GLN A 247 2.26 19.14 11.98
C GLN A 247 3.11 17.87 11.77
N ASN A 248 3.62 17.27 12.85
CA ASN A 248 4.37 16.01 12.78
C ASN A 248 3.52 14.85 12.26
N VAL A 249 2.26 14.75 12.69
CA VAL A 249 1.31 13.73 12.18
C VAL A 249 1.03 13.94 10.68
N GLU A 250 0.89 15.18 10.24
CA GLU A 250 0.68 15.50 8.82
C GLU A 250 1.90 15.16 7.96
N LEU A 251 3.11 15.52 8.43
CA LEU A 251 4.36 15.14 7.79
C LEU A 251 4.50 13.62 7.69
N ALA A 252 4.26 12.89 8.78
CA ALA A 252 4.30 11.42 8.78
C ALA A 252 3.29 10.82 7.78
N ARG A 253 2.06 11.35 7.71
CA ARG A 253 1.06 10.93 6.72
C ARG A 253 1.52 11.18 5.29
N SER A 254 2.16 12.32 5.02
CA SER A 254 2.68 12.64 3.69
C SER A 254 3.79 11.66 3.26
N HIS A 255 4.70 11.30 4.17
CA HIS A 255 5.75 10.32 3.92
C HIS A 255 5.19 8.92 3.63
N VAL A 256 4.18 8.46 4.39
CA VAL A 256 3.52 7.18 4.15
C VAL A 256 2.87 7.16 2.76
N LYS A 257 2.17 8.24 2.37
CA LYS A 257 1.57 8.34 1.03
C LYS A 257 2.62 8.30 -0.09
N CYS A 258 3.72 9.03 0.07
CA CYS A 258 4.81 9.05 -0.91
C CYS A 258 5.47 7.67 -1.05
N SER A 259 5.71 6.98 0.07
CA SER A 259 6.29 5.63 0.08
C SER A 259 5.37 4.60 -0.60
N GLN A 260 4.05 4.68 -0.37
CA GLN A 260 3.06 3.82 -1.01
C GLN A 260 2.94 4.06 -2.52
N GLN A 261 3.14 5.29 -3.00
CA GLN A 261 3.14 5.58 -4.44
C GLN A 261 4.41 5.05 -5.12
N SER A 262 5.57 5.20 -4.48
CA SER A 262 6.84 4.70 -5.00
C SER A 262 6.86 3.17 -5.13
N SER A 263 6.28 2.44 -4.17
CA SER A 263 6.24 0.97 -4.22
C SER A 263 5.32 0.44 -5.32
N ARG A 264 4.19 1.11 -5.58
CA ARG A 264 3.26 0.71 -6.65
C ARG A 264 3.86 0.90 -8.04
N LEU A 265 4.61 1.99 -8.26
CA LEU A 265 5.26 2.23 -9.53
C LEU A 265 6.39 1.21 -9.82
N SER A 266 7.14 0.80 -8.79
CA SER A 266 8.15 -0.26 -8.94
C SER A 266 7.54 -1.58 -9.40
N VAL A 267 6.42 -2.01 -8.78
CA VAL A 267 5.75 -3.26 -9.13
C VAL A 267 5.20 -3.24 -10.57
N LEU A 268 4.70 -2.09 -11.03
CA LEU A 268 4.21 -1.97 -12.42
C LEU A 268 5.35 -2.08 -13.45
N CYS A 269 6.51 -1.47 -13.18
CA CYS A 269 7.68 -1.61 -14.05
C CYS A 269 8.19 -3.06 -14.10
N ASP A 270 8.19 -3.76 -12.95
CA ASP A 270 8.62 -5.16 -12.88
C ASP A 270 7.67 -6.06 -13.69
N LEU A 271 6.36 -5.83 -13.62
CA LEU A 271 5.38 -6.59 -14.40
C LEU A 271 5.54 -6.39 -15.93
N ASP A 272 5.76 -5.15 -16.38
CA ASP A 272 6.00 -4.85 -17.79
C ASP A 272 7.27 -5.54 -18.30
N ASN A 273 8.35 -5.54 -17.49
CA ASN A 273 9.60 -6.22 -17.82
C ASN A 273 9.43 -7.74 -17.90
N ILE A 274 8.69 -8.33 -16.95
CA ILE A 274 8.40 -9.77 -16.94
C ILE A 274 7.55 -10.16 -18.17
N GLU A 275 6.49 -9.40 -18.49
CA GLU A 275 5.69 -9.63 -19.69
C GLU A 275 6.55 -9.56 -20.96
N GLN A 276 7.41 -8.55 -21.06
CA GLN A 276 8.29 -8.38 -22.22
C GLN A 276 9.26 -9.55 -22.37
N GLN A 277 9.94 -9.94 -21.29
CA GLN A 277 10.90 -11.04 -21.31
C GLN A 277 10.23 -12.36 -21.67
N SER A 278 9.04 -12.60 -21.13
CA SER A 278 8.26 -13.80 -21.41
C SER A 278 7.82 -13.85 -22.87
N ASN A 279 7.45 -12.71 -23.46
CA ASN A 279 7.13 -12.63 -24.87
C ASN A 279 8.34 -12.93 -25.77
N ILE A 280 9.53 -12.44 -25.40
CA ILE A 280 10.78 -12.71 -26.11
C ILE A 280 11.05 -14.22 -26.13
N GLU A 281 10.93 -14.90 -24.99
CA GLU A 281 11.11 -16.35 -24.91
C GLU A 281 10.03 -17.10 -25.71
N LEU A 282 8.77 -16.67 -25.67
CA LEU A 282 7.72 -17.24 -26.50
C LEU A 282 8.05 -17.10 -28.00
N CYS A 283 8.53 -15.94 -28.43
CA CYS A 283 8.90 -15.70 -29.82
C CYS A 283 10.07 -16.60 -30.27
N LYS A 284 11.06 -16.83 -29.40
CA LYS A 284 12.14 -17.80 -29.66
C LYS A 284 11.59 -19.22 -29.82
N SER A 285 10.70 -19.64 -28.92
CA SER A 285 10.04 -20.95 -28.99
C SER A 285 9.25 -21.11 -30.29
N LEU A 286 8.47 -20.09 -30.70
CA LEU A 286 7.73 -20.07 -31.96
C LEU A 286 8.65 -20.12 -33.19
N ALA A 287 9.83 -19.50 -33.13
CA ALA A 287 10.83 -19.49 -34.20
C ALA A 287 11.58 -20.83 -34.37
N CYS A 288 11.39 -21.77 -33.46
CA CYS A 288 11.95 -23.13 -33.54
C CYS A 288 10.91 -24.19 -33.94
N MET A 289 9.65 -23.83 -34.16
CA MET A 289 8.56 -24.79 -34.40
C MET A 289 8.52 -25.36 -35.82
N THR A 290 8.29 -26.67 -35.94
CA THR A 290 8.10 -27.29 -37.26
C THR A 290 6.68 -27.04 -37.80
N SER A 291 6.50 -27.20 -39.12
CA SER A 291 5.19 -27.06 -39.78
C SER A 291 4.10 -28.02 -39.27
N SER A 292 4.48 -29.16 -38.67
CA SER A 292 3.55 -30.07 -38.02
C SER A 292 3.06 -29.58 -36.65
N GLN A 293 3.81 -28.69 -36.00
CA GLN A 293 3.45 -28.14 -34.69
C GLN A 293 2.70 -26.82 -34.81
N MET A 294 2.94 -26.03 -35.86
CA MET A 294 2.30 -24.74 -36.06
C MET A 294 1.43 -24.74 -37.32
N ARG A 295 0.11 -24.54 -37.14
CA ARG A 295 -0.85 -24.44 -38.23
C ARG A 295 -1.22 -22.99 -38.50
N ILE A 296 -0.68 -22.42 -39.56
CA ILE A 296 -1.03 -21.05 -39.99
C ILE A 296 -2.43 -21.04 -40.61
N LYS A 297 -3.33 -20.24 -40.02
CA LYS A 297 -4.71 -20.05 -40.49
C LYS A 297 -4.83 -18.87 -41.45
N ARG A 298 -4.16 -17.76 -41.12
CA ARG A 298 -4.21 -16.52 -41.91
C ARG A 298 -2.91 -15.74 -41.75
N LYS A 299 -2.49 -15.06 -42.81
CA LYS A 299 -1.49 -14.00 -42.76
C LYS A 299 -2.07 -12.74 -43.38
N THR A 300 -1.86 -11.61 -42.73
CA THR A 300 -2.35 -10.31 -43.18
C THR A 300 -1.15 -9.36 -43.15
N CYS A 301 -0.83 -8.72 -44.27
CA CYS A 301 0.12 -7.61 -44.25
C CYS A 301 -0.60 -6.43 -43.59
N ILE A 302 0.02 -5.87 -42.55
CA ILE A 302 -0.53 -4.74 -41.79
C ILE A 302 0.33 -3.49 -41.92
N GLY A 303 1.51 -3.58 -42.52
CA GLY A 303 2.35 -2.43 -42.75
C GLY A 303 3.41 -2.70 -43.79
N HIS A 304 3.88 -1.64 -44.43
CA HIS A 304 4.90 -1.68 -45.47
C HIS A 304 5.72 -0.39 -45.48
N THR A 305 6.90 -0.44 -46.08
CA THR A 305 7.80 0.72 -46.12
C THR A 305 7.57 1.51 -47.39
N VAL A 306 7.36 2.82 -47.26
CA VAL A 306 7.27 3.79 -48.36
C VAL A 306 8.18 4.95 -47.99
N ASP A 307 9.04 5.39 -48.91
CA ASP A 307 9.96 6.51 -48.69
C ASP A 307 10.78 6.39 -47.39
N ASN A 308 11.29 5.19 -47.11
CA ASN A 308 12.03 4.82 -45.89
C ASN A 308 11.25 4.93 -44.57
N LYS A 309 9.93 5.15 -44.62
CA LYS A 309 9.05 5.18 -43.44
C LYS A 309 8.18 3.95 -43.39
N LEU A 310 8.02 3.39 -42.19
CA LEU A 310 7.18 2.20 -42.00
C LEU A 310 5.75 2.65 -41.70
N HIS A 311 4.86 2.45 -42.67
CA HIS A 311 3.44 2.74 -42.51
C HIS A 311 2.72 1.50 -41.96
N ILE A 312 2.10 1.63 -40.79
CA ILE A 312 1.36 0.56 -40.11
C ILE A 312 -0.12 0.93 -40.05
N TYR A 313 -0.95 0.02 -40.53
CA TYR A 313 -2.40 0.10 -40.54
C TYR A 313 -2.94 -0.86 -39.50
N HIS A 314 -3.90 -0.39 -38.71
CA HIS A 314 -4.45 -1.19 -37.61
C HIS A 314 -5.13 -2.48 -38.11
N SER A 315 -4.81 -3.60 -37.46
CA SER A 315 -5.19 -4.94 -37.94
C SER A 315 -6.71 -5.16 -38.06
N ALA A 316 -7.51 -4.50 -37.22
CA ALA A 316 -8.96 -4.65 -37.22
C ALA A 316 -9.65 -4.01 -38.43
N ILE A 317 -9.01 -3.04 -39.10
CA ILE A 317 -9.62 -2.32 -40.23
C ILE A 317 -9.29 -3.00 -41.58
N LEU A 318 -8.40 -3.99 -41.56
CA LEU A 318 -8.01 -4.77 -42.72
C LEU A 318 -9.08 -5.81 -43.06
N HIS A 319 -10.23 -5.33 -43.54
CA HIS A 319 -11.26 -6.12 -44.18
C HIS A 319 -10.75 -6.76 -45.47
N ALA A 320 -11.44 -7.80 -45.95
CA ALA A 320 -11.02 -8.57 -47.12
C ALA A 320 -10.78 -7.74 -48.40
N LYS A 321 -11.36 -6.54 -48.48
CA LYS A 321 -11.25 -5.60 -49.62
C LYS A 321 -10.10 -4.60 -49.48
N ASN A 322 -9.65 -4.26 -48.27
CA ASN A 322 -8.60 -3.27 -48.01
C ASN A 322 -7.31 -3.97 -47.60
N LYS A 323 -6.73 -4.73 -48.54
CA LYS A 323 -5.47 -5.44 -48.30
C LYS A 323 -4.30 -4.50 -48.57
N VAL A 324 -3.50 -4.26 -47.56
CA VAL A 324 -2.17 -3.67 -47.74
C VAL A 324 -1.34 -4.61 -48.61
N LEU A 325 -0.86 -4.12 -49.74
CA LEU A 325 0.07 -4.88 -50.59
C LEU A 325 1.47 -4.76 -49.97
N PRO A 326 2.18 -5.88 -49.73
CA PRO A 326 3.49 -5.82 -49.13
C PRO A 326 4.50 -5.21 -50.10
N GLN A 327 5.16 -4.14 -49.69
CA GLN A 327 6.19 -3.40 -50.42
C GLN A 327 7.33 -3.03 -49.48
N GLY A 328 8.58 -3.01 -49.97
CA GLY A 328 9.75 -2.77 -49.11
C GLY A 328 9.77 -3.73 -47.92
N ASN A 329 10.24 -3.26 -46.76
CA ASN A 329 10.08 -4.03 -45.52
C ASN A 329 8.61 -3.98 -45.08
N SER A 330 8.05 -5.11 -44.65
CA SER A 330 6.62 -5.24 -44.36
C SER A 330 6.38 -5.92 -43.01
N ILE A 331 5.33 -5.50 -42.31
CA ILE A 331 4.83 -6.17 -41.10
C ILE A 331 3.65 -7.06 -41.48
N PHE A 332 3.67 -8.28 -40.99
CA PHE A 332 2.59 -9.24 -41.11
C PHE A 332 2.05 -9.64 -39.75
N VAL A 333 0.72 -9.77 -39.65
CA VAL A 333 0.07 -10.49 -38.55
C VAL A 333 -0.29 -11.88 -39.05
N VAL A 334 0.30 -12.88 -38.41
CA VAL A 334 0.06 -14.30 -38.69
C VAL A 334 -0.83 -14.86 -37.59
N LYS A 335 -2.03 -15.28 -37.95
CA LYS A 335 -2.91 -16.05 -37.09
C LYS A 335 -2.56 -17.52 -37.23
N ALA A 336 -2.09 -18.12 -36.15
CA ALA A 336 -1.70 -19.53 -36.12
C ALA A 336 -2.39 -20.27 -34.98
N THR A 337 -2.31 -21.60 -35.03
CA THR A 337 -2.66 -22.49 -33.93
C THR A 337 -1.42 -23.29 -33.56
N VAL A 338 -1.10 -23.32 -32.28
CA VAL A 338 0.10 -23.96 -31.71
C VAL A 338 -0.27 -24.80 -30.49
N PRO A 339 0.53 -25.79 -30.07
CA PRO A 339 0.25 -26.60 -28.90
C PRO A 339 0.29 -25.72 -27.65
N THR A 340 -0.70 -25.88 -26.77
CA THR A 340 -0.81 -25.08 -25.55
C THR A 340 0.42 -25.28 -24.64
N SER A 341 1.05 -26.45 -24.69
CA SER A 341 2.29 -26.77 -23.96
C SER A 341 3.48 -25.89 -24.34
N VAL A 342 3.48 -25.25 -25.51
CA VAL A 342 4.52 -24.29 -25.92
C VAL A 342 4.26 -22.90 -25.34
N ILE A 343 3.00 -22.55 -25.07
CA ILE A 343 2.62 -21.21 -24.59
C ILE A 343 2.70 -21.12 -23.07
N ILE A 344 2.22 -22.15 -22.35
CA ILE A 344 2.11 -22.14 -20.87
C ILE A 344 3.41 -21.69 -20.18
N PRO A 345 4.61 -22.18 -20.56
CA PRO A 345 5.86 -21.78 -19.90
C PRO A 345 6.20 -20.30 -20.04
N HIS A 346 5.55 -19.59 -20.96
CA HIS A 346 5.88 -18.23 -21.37
C HIS A 346 4.69 -17.26 -21.21
N THR A 347 3.67 -17.62 -20.44
CA THR A 347 2.59 -16.70 -20.05
C THR A 347 2.75 -16.32 -18.58
N CYS A 348 3.12 -15.06 -18.30
CA CYS A 348 3.32 -14.54 -16.94
C CYS A 348 2.05 -14.52 -16.07
N LEU A 349 0.89 -14.79 -16.66
CA LEU A 349 -0.40 -14.80 -15.99
C LEU A 349 -0.99 -16.21 -16.11
N ASP A 350 -0.74 -17.01 -15.08
CA ASP A 350 -1.25 -18.38 -14.86
C ASP A 350 -2.76 -18.52 -15.12
N THR A 351 -3.50 -17.42 -14.97
CA THR A 351 -4.96 -17.39 -15.05
C THR A 351 -5.54 -17.45 -16.47
N ALA A 352 -4.83 -16.96 -17.49
CA ALA A 352 -5.40 -16.95 -18.84
C ALA A 352 -5.21 -18.28 -19.58
N ALA A 353 -4.14 -19.04 -19.29
CA ALA A 353 -3.86 -20.31 -19.96
C ALA A 353 -4.64 -21.50 -19.34
N GLN A 354 -4.93 -21.46 -18.04
CA GLN A 354 -5.68 -22.53 -17.35
C GLN A 354 -7.16 -22.63 -17.77
N GLU A 355 -7.78 -21.55 -18.24
CA GLU A 355 -9.16 -21.61 -18.76
C GLU A 355 -9.27 -22.43 -20.07
N TYR A 356 -8.16 -22.69 -20.76
CA TYR A 356 -8.15 -23.41 -22.02
C TYR A 356 -7.62 -24.82 -21.81
N GLY A 357 -8.48 -25.74 -21.33
CA GLY A 357 -8.24 -27.19 -21.39
C GLY A 357 -8.10 -27.76 -22.82
N ALA A 358 -7.84 -26.91 -23.81
CA ALA A 358 -7.61 -27.26 -25.19
C ALA A 358 -6.13 -27.64 -25.42
N ALA A 359 -5.89 -28.71 -26.17
CA ALA A 359 -4.54 -29.13 -26.57
C ALA A 359 -3.83 -28.11 -27.48
N GLU A 360 -4.60 -27.27 -28.16
CA GLU A 360 -4.13 -26.23 -29.08
C GLU A 360 -4.67 -24.86 -28.70
N THR A 361 -3.84 -23.83 -28.86
CA THR A 361 -4.17 -22.43 -28.61
C THR A 361 -3.99 -21.59 -29.87
N ASN A 362 -4.90 -20.64 -30.10
CA ASN A 362 -4.76 -19.68 -31.20
C ASN A 362 -3.86 -18.53 -30.78
N ILE A 363 -2.96 -18.10 -31.66
CA ILE A 363 -1.99 -17.04 -31.40
C ILE A 363 -1.93 -16.08 -32.60
N LEU A 364 -1.72 -14.80 -32.30
CA LEU A 364 -1.31 -13.78 -33.26
C LEU A 364 0.20 -13.60 -33.15
N ILE A 365 0.88 -13.68 -34.28
CA ILE A 365 2.34 -13.54 -34.37
C ILE A 365 2.62 -12.34 -35.27
N TYR A 366 3.31 -11.34 -34.73
CA TYR A 366 3.69 -10.14 -35.46
C TYR A 366 5.07 -10.35 -36.04
N CYS A 367 5.16 -10.37 -37.37
CA CYS A 367 6.37 -10.70 -38.10
C CYS A 367 6.84 -9.49 -38.91
N PHE A 368 8.10 -9.11 -38.75
CA PHE A 368 8.78 -8.20 -39.66
C PHE A 368 9.45 -9.00 -40.78
N VAL A 369 9.20 -8.61 -42.02
CA VAL A 369 9.67 -9.31 -43.22
C VAL A 369 10.41 -8.33 -44.11
N HIS A 370 11.69 -8.60 -44.37
CA HIS A 370 12.46 -7.83 -45.33
C HIS A 370 11.89 -7.96 -46.74
N GLY A 371 11.99 -6.88 -47.53
CA GLY A 371 11.42 -6.85 -48.88
C GLY A 371 11.88 -7.99 -49.78
N SER A 372 13.17 -8.34 -49.72
CA SER A 372 13.76 -9.46 -50.45
C SER A 372 13.21 -10.84 -50.04
N SER A 373 12.60 -10.96 -48.86
CA SER A 373 12.13 -12.21 -48.27
C SER A 373 10.61 -12.40 -48.35
N ILE A 374 9.85 -11.41 -48.84
CA ILE A 374 8.37 -11.45 -48.88
C ILE A 374 7.87 -12.68 -49.65
N THR A 375 8.45 -12.98 -50.81
CA THR A 375 8.02 -14.12 -51.65
C THR A 375 8.26 -15.44 -50.92
N ASN A 376 9.43 -15.61 -50.31
CA ASN A 376 9.77 -16.81 -49.55
C ASN A 376 8.86 -16.98 -48.33
N PHE A 377 8.65 -15.91 -47.55
CA PHE A 377 7.73 -15.89 -46.43
C PHE A 377 6.31 -16.29 -46.83
N ARG A 378 5.79 -15.75 -47.94
CA ARG A 378 4.45 -16.09 -48.45
C ARG A 378 4.35 -17.57 -48.83
N CYS A 379 5.38 -18.10 -49.48
CA CYS A 379 5.48 -19.50 -49.87
C CYS A 379 5.58 -20.43 -48.65
N GLU A 380 6.40 -20.11 -47.67
CA GLU A 380 6.55 -20.84 -46.39
C GLU A 380 5.22 -20.93 -45.65
N CYS A 381 4.51 -19.80 -45.53
CA CYS A 381 3.20 -19.76 -44.86
C CYS A 381 2.09 -20.53 -45.60
N ASN A 382 2.23 -20.77 -46.90
CA ASN A 382 1.23 -21.51 -47.71
C ASN A 382 1.55 -23.02 -47.79
N ASN A 383 2.83 -23.40 -47.75
CA ASN A 383 3.29 -24.76 -48.02
C ASN A 383 3.57 -25.54 -46.73
N LEU A 384 2.55 -25.73 -45.90
CA LEU A 384 2.66 -26.48 -44.64
C LEU A 384 3.05 -27.97 -44.82
N ARG A 385 3.03 -28.51 -46.04
CA ARG A 385 3.40 -29.91 -46.33
C ARG A 385 4.90 -30.19 -46.29
N LYS A 386 5.75 -29.16 -46.38
CA LYS A 386 7.21 -29.33 -46.28
C LYS A 386 7.62 -29.31 -44.82
N ARG A 387 8.56 -30.16 -44.40
CA ARG A 387 9.14 -30.22 -43.04
C ARG A 387 9.94 -28.96 -42.65
N SER A 388 9.77 -27.84 -43.35
CA SER A 388 10.45 -26.57 -43.11
C SER A 388 9.70 -25.71 -42.08
N HIS A 389 10.44 -24.88 -41.35
CA HIS A 389 9.89 -23.90 -40.42
C HIS A 389 8.97 -22.89 -41.14
N PRO A 390 7.74 -22.61 -40.67
CA PRO A 390 6.77 -21.79 -41.43
C PRO A 390 7.07 -20.28 -41.45
N LEU A 391 7.97 -19.82 -40.58
CA LEU A 391 8.31 -18.40 -40.37
C LEU A 391 9.81 -18.14 -40.51
N ARG A 392 10.54 -18.93 -41.32
CA ARG A 392 12.01 -18.82 -41.43
C ARG A 392 12.44 -17.52 -42.11
N SER A 393 11.61 -17.00 -43.01
CA SER A 393 11.87 -15.80 -43.79
C SER A 393 11.43 -14.50 -43.08
N CYS A 394 11.26 -14.50 -41.75
CA CYS A 394 10.84 -13.31 -40.99
C CYS A 394 11.49 -13.23 -39.60
N SER A 395 11.46 -12.04 -39.01
CA SER A 395 11.77 -11.81 -37.59
C SER A 395 10.47 -11.67 -36.81
N ILE A 396 10.27 -12.49 -35.78
CA ILE A 396 9.08 -12.39 -34.92
C ILE A 396 9.33 -11.25 -33.92
N LEU A 397 8.47 -10.22 -33.95
CA LEU A 397 8.55 -9.06 -33.08
C LEU A 397 7.97 -9.37 -31.70
N PHE A 398 6.72 -9.81 -31.68
CA PHE A 398 6.03 -10.28 -30.48
C PHE A 398 4.89 -11.21 -30.88
N SER A 399 4.34 -11.90 -29.89
CA SER A 399 3.17 -12.77 -30.08
C SER A 399 2.15 -12.60 -28.97
N GLU A 400 0.88 -12.88 -29.26
CA GLU A 400 -0.20 -12.73 -28.28
C GLU A 400 -1.27 -13.79 -28.46
N VAL A 401 -1.76 -14.34 -27.34
CA VAL A 401 -2.82 -15.35 -27.35
C VAL A 401 -4.10 -14.73 -27.90
N TYR A 402 -4.64 -15.35 -28.95
CA TYR A 402 -5.87 -14.89 -29.59
C TYR A 402 -7.08 -15.42 -28.81
N SER A 403 -7.80 -14.52 -28.14
CA SER A 403 -9.10 -14.83 -27.55
C SER A 403 -10.21 -14.58 -28.56
N SER A 404 -11.11 -15.56 -28.77
CA SER A 404 -12.28 -15.36 -29.64
C SER A 404 -13.23 -14.27 -29.14
N LYS A 405 -13.17 -13.94 -27.84
CA LYS A 405 -13.94 -12.84 -27.23
C LYS A 405 -13.49 -11.47 -27.75
N TYR A 406 -12.20 -11.32 -28.07
CA TYR A 406 -11.60 -10.09 -28.59
C TYR A 406 -11.06 -10.36 -29.99
N LYS A 407 -11.88 -10.08 -31.02
CA LYS A 407 -11.53 -10.34 -32.43
C LYS A 407 -10.24 -9.65 -32.89
N SER A 408 -9.84 -8.59 -32.20
CA SER A 408 -8.58 -7.85 -32.35
C SER A 408 -8.18 -7.26 -31.00
N LEU A 409 -6.91 -6.88 -30.89
CA LEU A 409 -6.48 -6.00 -29.81
C LEU A 409 -7.17 -4.63 -29.95
N PRO A 410 -7.38 -3.89 -28.84
CA PRO A 410 -7.67 -2.47 -28.90
C PRO A 410 -6.54 -1.75 -29.64
N SER A 411 -6.88 -0.76 -30.47
CA SER A 411 -5.91 -0.07 -31.34
C SER A 411 -4.72 0.52 -30.61
N ASN A 412 -4.99 1.12 -29.46
CA ASN A 412 -3.97 1.79 -28.67
C ASN A 412 -3.01 0.77 -28.03
N ALA A 413 -3.49 -0.44 -27.74
CA ALA A 413 -2.67 -1.51 -27.19
C ALA A 413 -1.80 -2.19 -28.27
N GLU A 414 -2.35 -2.44 -29.46
CA GLU A 414 -1.59 -3.00 -30.59
C GLU A 414 -0.48 -2.04 -31.01
N GLU A 415 -0.79 -0.75 -31.15
CA GLU A 415 0.19 0.30 -31.48
C GLU A 415 1.29 0.40 -30.42
N GLY A 416 0.93 0.50 -29.14
CA GLY A 416 1.90 0.62 -28.05
C GLY A 416 2.89 -0.56 -28.00
N LYS A 417 2.39 -1.80 -28.16
CA LYS A 417 3.24 -3.00 -28.24
C LYS A 417 4.12 -2.97 -29.48
N LEU A 418 3.57 -2.72 -30.67
CA LEU A 418 4.35 -2.67 -31.91
C LEU A 418 5.47 -1.64 -31.85
N ARG A 419 5.20 -0.41 -31.38
CA ARG A 419 6.23 0.63 -31.21
C ARG A 419 7.36 0.14 -30.31
N ARG A 420 7.01 -0.44 -29.15
CA ARG A 420 7.98 -0.97 -28.17
C ARG A 420 8.88 -2.04 -28.79
N TYR A 421 8.30 -3.03 -29.48
CA TYR A 421 9.07 -4.14 -30.06
C TYR A 421 9.84 -3.75 -31.33
N LEU A 422 9.31 -2.84 -32.16
CA LEU A 422 10.03 -2.31 -33.31
C LEU A 422 11.24 -1.48 -32.90
N GLY A 423 11.09 -0.66 -31.84
CA GLY A 423 12.20 0.09 -31.25
C GLY A 423 13.27 -0.85 -30.66
N ALA A 424 12.86 -1.88 -29.92
CA ALA A 424 13.78 -2.88 -29.38
C ALA A 424 14.54 -3.67 -30.46
N ALA A 425 13.92 -3.86 -31.63
CA ALA A 425 14.54 -4.53 -32.77
C ALA A 425 15.39 -3.60 -33.65
N GLY A 426 15.42 -2.29 -33.37
CA GLY A 426 16.16 -1.30 -34.15
C GLY A 426 15.67 -1.14 -35.59
N ILE A 427 14.38 -1.38 -35.85
CA ILE A 427 13.87 -1.57 -37.21
C ILE A 427 13.63 -0.26 -37.96
N VAL A 428 13.03 0.78 -37.36
CA VAL A 428 12.92 2.15 -37.93
C VAL A 428 12.50 3.12 -36.82
N ASP A 429 13.06 4.33 -36.75
CA ASP A 429 12.60 5.39 -35.82
C ASP A 429 11.35 6.13 -36.32
N ASP A 430 11.20 6.28 -37.65
CA ASP A 430 10.04 6.88 -38.32
C ASP A 430 8.95 5.83 -38.66
N ILE A 431 8.02 5.64 -37.72
CA ILE A 431 6.83 4.81 -37.88
C ILE A 431 5.59 5.70 -37.97
N ILE A 432 4.81 5.54 -39.05
CA ILE A 432 3.54 6.24 -39.27
C ILE A 432 2.40 5.26 -39.02
N TYR A 433 1.59 5.52 -37.99
CA TYR A 433 0.39 4.73 -37.71
C TYR A 433 -0.83 5.39 -38.33
N HIS A 434 -1.52 4.65 -39.18
CA HIS A 434 -2.76 5.08 -39.79
C HIS A 434 -3.93 4.57 -38.95
N ASN A 435 -4.63 5.50 -38.30
CA ASN A 435 -5.80 5.20 -37.48
C ASN A 435 -7.05 5.60 -38.28
N THR A 436 -7.75 4.63 -38.87
CA THR A 436 -8.78 4.92 -39.88
C THR A 436 -10.05 5.60 -39.35
N ARG A 437 -10.17 5.78 -38.03
CA ARG A 437 -11.35 6.46 -37.45
C ARG A 437 -11.44 7.93 -37.88
N GLU A 438 -10.31 8.56 -38.23
CA GLU A 438 -10.29 9.96 -38.69
C GLU A 438 -10.28 10.07 -40.22
N GLU A 439 -9.65 9.14 -40.95
CA GLU A 439 -9.54 9.22 -42.41
C GLU A 439 -10.82 8.81 -43.16
N GLU A 440 -11.63 7.87 -42.63
CA GLU A 440 -12.94 7.55 -43.23
C GLU A 440 -13.92 8.73 -43.12
N VAL A 441 -13.79 9.59 -42.10
CA VAL A 441 -14.60 10.82 -41.96
C VAL A 441 -14.21 11.84 -43.02
N ILE A 442 -12.92 11.94 -43.35
CA ILE A 442 -12.42 12.88 -44.37
C ILE A 442 -12.81 12.41 -45.78
N GLN A 443 -12.70 11.11 -46.08
CA GLN A 443 -13.10 10.59 -47.39
C GLN A 443 -14.62 10.62 -47.63
N GLN A 444 -15.46 10.42 -46.61
CA GLN A 444 -16.91 10.58 -46.73
C GLN A 444 -17.34 12.04 -46.87
N GLN A 445 -16.61 13.01 -46.30
CA GLN A 445 -16.89 14.44 -46.49
C GLN A 445 -16.41 14.97 -47.85
N SER A 446 -15.39 14.36 -48.46
CA SER A 446 -14.92 14.73 -49.80
C SER A 446 -15.72 14.10 -50.96
N GLY A 447 -16.64 13.16 -50.67
CA GLY A 447 -17.43 12.45 -51.67
C GLY A 447 -18.72 13.15 -52.13
N ASP A 448 -19.10 14.27 -51.52
CA ASP A 448 -20.39 14.95 -51.74
C ASP A 448 -20.22 16.42 -52.17
N VAL A 449 -19.19 16.72 -52.98
CA VAL A 449 -19.11 17.97 -53.75
C VAL A 449 -19.18 17.64 -55.23
N GLY A 450 -20.41 17.44 -55.71
CA GLY A 450 -20.72 17.57 -57.12
C GLY A 450 -20.61 19.03 -57.52
N ILE A 451 -19.53 19.40 -58.20
CA ILE A 451 -19.48 20.63 -59.00
C ILE A 451 -19.04 20.28 -60.41
N SER A 452 -20.02 20.38 -61.29
CA SER A 452 -19.92 20.49 -62.74
C SER A 452 -19.27 21.80 -63.19
N SER A 453 -18.64 21.73 -64.37
CA SER A 453 -18.52 22.76 -65.41
C SER A 453 -17.25 23.64 -65.52
N SER A 454 -16.65 23.50 -66.70
CA SER A 454 -16.16 24.52 -67.66
C SER A 454 -15.00 25.47 -67.31
N SER A 455 -13.92 25.29 -68.11
CA SER A 455 -13.10 26.29 -68.80
C SER A 455 -13.27 27.78 -68.47
N SER A 456 -12.17 28.46 -68.14
CA SER A 456 -11.52 29.48 -68.98
C SER A 456 -10.33 30.13 -68.27
N SER A 457 -9.57 30.85 -69.10
CA SER A 457 -8.26 31.49 -69.03
C SER A 457 -7.99 32.58 -67.99
N GLU A 458 -6.68 32.86 -67.86
CA GLU A 458 -6.00 34.15 -67.62
C GLU A 458 -5.65 34.64 -66.18
N ASP A 459 -4.32 34.79 -66.00
CA ASP A 459 -3.53 35.87 -65.38
C ASP A 459 -4.04 36.66 -64.16
N SER A 460 -3.19 36.75 -63.12
CA SER A 460 -2.59 38.02 -62.63
C SER A 460 -1.93 37.93 -61.25
N MET A 461 -0.64 38.28 -61.23
CA MET A 461 0.17 39.04 -60.26
C MET A 461 -0.20 39.22 -58.75
N MET A 462 0.87 39.06 -57.94
CA MET A 462 1.38 39.93 -56.85
C MET A 462 0.83 39.83 -55.41
N MET A 463 1.77 39.51 -54.51
CA MET A 463 2.13 40.14 -53.22
C MET A 463 1.01 40.51 -52.22
N ALA A 464 1.12 40.00 -50.98
CA ALA A 464 1.64 40.79 -49.85
C ALA A 464 1.48 40.06 -48.51
N SER A 465 2.56 40.09 -47.75
CA SER A 465 2.73 39.68 -46.36
C SER A 465 2.17 40.73 -45.41
N THR A 466 1.61 40.31 -44.26
CA THR A 466 1.62 41.14 -43.05
C THR A 466 1.62 40.29 -41.79
N SER A 467 2.72 40.43 -41.05
CA SER A 467 2.92 40.09 -39.63
C SER A 467 2.27 41.12 -38.71
N LEU A 468 1.99 40.73 -37.46
CA LEU A 468 2.02 41.49 -36.17
C LEU A 468 1.08 40.77 -35.19
N GLY A 469 1.37 40.55 -33.91
CA GLY A 469 2.50 40.96 -33.08
C GLY A 469 2.39 40.32 -31.68
N ASP A 470 3.55 40.20 -31.03
CA ASP A 470 3.75 39.79 -29.65
C ASP A 470 3.23 40.83 -28.65
N VAL A 471 2.64 40.37 -27.54
CA VAL A 471 2.40 41.18 -26.33
C VAL A 471 3.05 40.49 -25.13
N SER A 472 4.16 41.08 -24.68
CA SER A 472 4.86 40.78 -23.43
C SER A 472 4.33 41.69 -22.32
N VAL A 473 3.92 41.12 -21.18
CA VAL A 473 3.57 41.88 -19.96
C VAL A 473 4.53 41.50 -18.84
N ARG A 474 5.32 42.50 -18.40
CA ARG A 474 6.28 42.43 -17.30
C ARG A 474 5.62 42.53 -15.93
N HIS A 475 6.25 41.83 -14.99
CA HIS A 475 6.06 41.87 -13.53
C HIS A 475 6.15 43.27 -12.91
N LYS A 476 5.39 43.48 -11.83
CA LYS A 476 5.66 44.48 -10.79
C LYS A 476 5.89 43.78 -9.45
N GLN A 477 7.08 43.95 -8.90
CA GLN A 477 7.41 43.73 -7.49
C GLN A 477 6.83 44.87 -6.64
N TYR A 478 6.29 44.53 -5.46
CA TYR A 478 6.07 45.47 -4.37
C TYR A 478 6.93 45.05 -3.18
N SER A 479 7.89 45.91 -2.83
CA SER A 479 8.54 45.94 -1.52
C SER A 479 7.72 46.79 -0.56
N MET A 480 7.47 46.31 0.66
CA MET A 480 7.22 47.18 1.79
C MET A 480 8.04 46.71 2.99
N SER A 481 8.89 47.62 3.45
CA SER A 481 9.56 47.59 4.75
C SER A 481 8.86 48.56 5.70
N ARG A 482 9.20 48.40 6.99
CA ARG A 482 8.87 49.21 8.19
C ARG A 482 7.67 48.65 8.96
N LYS A 483 7.72 48.52 10.29
CA LYS A 483 8.49 49.26 11.29
C LYS A 483 8.62 48.42 12.55
#